data_AF-W6VBH1-F1
#
_entry.id   AF-W6VBH1-F1
#
_cell.length_a   1.000
_cell.length_b   1.000
_cell.length_c   1.000
_cell.angle_alpha   90.00
_cell.angle_beta   90.00
_cell.angle_gamma   90.00
#
_symmetry.space_group_name_H-M   'P 1'
#
loop_
_entity.id
_entity.type
_entity.pdbx_description
1 polymer ?
#
loop_
_entity_poly.entity_id
_entity_poly.type
_entity_poly.pdbx_seq_one_letter_code
_entity_poly.pdbx_strand_id
1 'polypeptide(L)'
;MPRSSGCFRFFFVIFNFFVFLKCCGAYGPGDWRDPYEFCCRSGKICFRAPKLGCVQAAGKVLTENRLPLGITVMVLGIIEIGAVACAATLARRFRRVGPRTASVT
;
A
#
# COMPACT_ATOMS: atom_id res chain seq x y z
N MET A 1 12.75 17.12 -19.76
CA MET A 1 12.76 16.29 -18.53
C MET A 1 11.76 15.14 -18.71
N PRO A 2 12.18 13.86 -18.82
CA PRO A 2 11.21 12.78 -18.92
C PRO A 2 10.68 12.48 -17.51
N ARG A 3 9.38 12.72 -17.33
CA ARG A 3 8.63 12.51 -16.08
C ARG A 3 8.33 11.00 -15.98
N SER A 4 9.07 10.30 -15.12
CA SER A 4 8.87 8.88 -14.80
C SER A 4 7.61 8.73 -13.93
N SER A 5 6.44 8.74 -14.58
CA SER A 5 5.13 8.66 -13.90
C SER A 5 4.75 7.23 -13.47
N GLY A 6 5.62 6.24 -13.66
CA GLY A 6 5.35 4.84 -13.32
C GLY A 6 5.83 4.41 -11.94
N CYS A 7 6.68 5.21 -11.27
CA CYS A 7 7.46 4.72 -10.12
C CYS A 7 6.72 4.71 -8.77
N PHE A 8 5.51 5.29 -8.66
CA PHE A 8 4.90 5.52 -7.33
C PHE A 8 3.51 4.91 -7.11
N ARG A 9 2.91 4.24 -8.11
CA ARG A 9 1.52 3.75 -7.98
C ARG A 9 1.36 2.36 -7.32
N PHE A 10 2.44 1.59 -7.12
CA PHE A 10 2.33 0.25 -6.53
C PHE A 10 2.47 0.19 -5.00
N PHE A 11 3.14 1.18 -4.38
CA PHE A 11 3.25 1.27 -2.92
C PHE A 11 1.88 1.38 -2.21
N PHE A 12 0.83 1.71 -2.95
CA PHE A 12 -0.52 1.94 -2.43
C PHE A 12 -1.31 0.65 -2.13
N VAL A 13 -0.91 -0.51 -2.69
CA VAL A 13 -1.71 -1.75 -2.56
C VAL A 13 -1.55 -2.40 -1.18
N ILE A 14 -0.36 -2.37 -0.58
CA ILE A 14 -0.13 -2.93 0.76
C ILE A 14 -0.82 -2.08 1.85
N PHE A 15 -0.88 -0.76 1.64
CA PHE A 15 -1.45 0.15 2.63
C PHE A 15 -2.98 -0.01 2.79
N ASN A 16 -3.67 -0.55 1.79
CA ASN A 16 -5.13 -0.75 1.86
C ASN A 16 -5.53 -1.92 2.79
N PHE A 17 -4.59 -2.80 3.17
CA PHE A 17 -4.87 -3.89 4.10
C PHE A 17 -5.25 -3.39 5.51
N PHE A 18 -4.76 -2.21 5.91
CA PHE A 18 -5.13 -1.58 7.19
C PHE A 18 -6.56 -1.01 7.21
N VAL A 19 -7.24 -0.91 6.06
CA VAL A 19 -8.50 -0.15 5.92
C VAL A 19 -9.73 -0.89 6.49
N PHE A 20 -9.63 -2.19 6.77
CA PHE A 20 -10.76 -3.00 7.27
C PHE A 20 -10.60 -3.49 8.72
N LEU A 21 -9.64 -2.97 9.48
CA LEU A 21 -9.50 -3.35 10.88
C LEU A 21 -10.67 -2.74 11.67
N LYS A 22 -11.52 -3.60 12.24
CA LYS A 22 -12.55 -3.20 13.22
C LYS A 22 -11.88 -2.85 14.55
N CYS A 23 -11.25 -1.68 14.57
CA CYS A 23 -10.52 -1.15 15.71
C CYS A 23 -10.93 0.31 15.97
N CYS A 24 -10.53 0.82 17.13
CA CYS A 24 -10.89 2.13 17.61
C CYS A 24 -9.73 2.68 18.44
N GLY A 25 -9.19 3.84 18.04
CA GLY A 25 -7.97 4.40 18.65
C GLY A 25 -6.72 3.55 18.39
N ALA A 26 -5.57 4.03 18.84
CA ALA A 26 -4.30 3.29 18.75
C ALA A 26 -4.30 2.09 19.72
N TYR A 27 -4.62 2.33 20.99
CA TYR A 27 -4.66 1.35 22.07
C TYR A 27 -6.08 1.03 22.55
N GLY A 28 -7.07 1.79 22.08
CA GLY A 28 -8.48 1.52 22.33
C GLY A 28 -9.35 2.78 22.29
N PRO A 29 -10.64 2.68 22.62
CA PRO A 29 -11.56 3.83 22.67
C PRO A 29 -11.16 4.92 23.66
N GLY A 30 -10.34 4.59 24.67
CA GLY A 30 -9.85 5.56 25.64
C GLY A 30 -8.89 6.61 25.06
N ASP A 31 -8.40 6.43 23.83
CA ASP A 31 -7.60 7.45 23.15
C ASP A 31 -8.43 8.66 22.73
N TRP A 32 -9.76 8.52 22.67
CA TRP A 32 -10.70 9.58 22.29
C TRP A 32 -11.47 10.09 23.50
N ARG A 33 -11.70 11.41 23.54
CA ARG A 33 -12.58 12.03 24.55
C ARG A 33 -14.04 11.61 24.38
N ASP A 34 -14.49 11.46 23.14
CA ASP A 34 -15.79 10.89 22.80
C ASP A 34 -15.63 9.74 21.79
N PRO A 35 -15.44 8.49 22.26
CA PRO A 35 -15.23 7.35 21.36
C PRO A 35 -16.44 7.02 20.49
N TYR A 36 -17.65 7.47 20.85
CA TYR A 36 -18.85 7.20 20.05
C TYR A 36 -18.88 8.02 18.78
N GLU A 37 -18.30 9.23 18.80
CA GLU A 37 -18.17 10.07 17.62
C GLU A 37 -17.09 9.54 16.64
N PHE A 38 -15.93 9.17 17.16
CA PHE A 38 -14.76 8.84 16.32
C PHE A 38 -14.68 7.38 15.90
N CYS A 39 -15.15 6.44 16.72
CA CYS A 39 -15.00 5.02 16.44
C CYS A 39 -16.23 4.37 15.82
N CYS A 40 -17.33 5.13 15.73
CA CYS A 40 -18.55 4.64 15.12
C CYS A 40 -18.66 5.21 13.72
N ARG A 41 -19.00 4.35 12.76
CA ARG A 41 -19.24 4.80 11.38
C ARG A 41 -20.41 5.80 11.40
N SER A 42 -20.17 7.01 10.88
CA SER A 42 -21.13 8.12 10.90
C SER A 42 -22.53 7.65 10.51
N GLY A 43 -23.50 7.85 11.41
CA GLY A 43 -24.91 7.54 11.17
C GLY A 43 -25.48 6.28 11.85
N LYS A 44 -24.72 5.53 12.66
CA LYS A 44 -25.28 4.46 13.49
C LYS A 44 -24.86 4.59 14.96
N ILE A 45 -25.85 4.58 15.86
CA ILE A 45 -25.65 4.46 17.31
C ILE A 45 -24.94 3.12 17.56
N CYS A 46 -23.66 3.16 17.92
CA CYS A 46 -22.92 1.95 18.23
C CYS A 46 -23.10 1.64 19.72
N PHE A 47 -23.88 0.61 20.02
CA PHE A 47 -24.10 0.18 21.41
C PHE A 47 -22.82 -0.38 22.05
N ARG A 48 -21.83 -0.77 21.23
CA ARG A 48 -20.52 -1.28 21.67
C ARG A 48 -19.43 -0.80 20.71
N ALA A 49 -18.71 0.25 21.10
CA ALA A 49 -17.48 0.64 20.40
C ALA A 49 -16.48 -0.54 20.38
N PRO A 50 -15.69 -0.70 19.29
CA PRO A 50 -14.62 -1.69 19.26
C PRO A 50 -13.69 -1.47 20.45
N LYS A 51 -13.51 -2.48 21.31
CA LYS A 51 -12.59 -2.38 22.45
C LYS A 51 -11.12 -2.57 22.05
N LEU A 52 -10.88 -3.05 20.83
CA LEU A 52 -9.56 -3.39 20.34
C LEU A 52 -8.89 -2.14 19.73
N GLY A 53 -7.70 -1.81 20.21
CA GLY A 53 -6.87 -0.76 19.60
C GLY A 53 -6.36 -1.17 18.23
N CYS A 54 -6.20 -0.21 17.32
CA CYS A 54 -5.72 -0.48 15.97
C CYS A 54 -4.28 -1.00 15.94
N VAL A 55 -3.44 -0.62 16.90
CA VAL A 55 -2.07 -1.16 17.05
C VAL A 55 -2.13 -2.65 17.41
N GLN A 56 -3.03 -3.03 18.32
CA GLN A 56 -3.21 -4.41 18.72
C GLN A 56 -3.86 -5.25 17.61
N ALA A 57 -4.85 -4.68 16.92
CA ALA A 57 -5.51 -5.32 15.78
C ALA A 57 -4.52 -5.56 14.63
N ALA A 58 -3.74 -4.53 14.28
CA ALA A 58 -2.69 -4.63 13.29
C ALA A 58 -1.62 -5.64 13.69
N GLY A 59 -1.14 -5.59 14.94
CA GLY A 59 -0.17 -6.54 15.47
C GLY A 59 -0.67 -7.98 15.37
N LYS A 60 -1.93 -8.24 15.76
CA LYS A 60 -2.52 -9.58 15.68
C LYS A 60 -2.55 -10.10 14.25
N VAL A 61 -3.01 -9.29 13.30
CA VAL A 61 -3.06 -9.68 11.90
C VAL A 61 -1.64 -9.87 11.34
N LEU A 62 -0.70 -9.02 11.72
CA LEU A 62 0.70 -9.17 11.31
C LEU A 62 1.30 -10.47 11.84
N THR A 63 0.97 -10.86 13.07
CA THR A 63 1.50 -12.09 13.69
C THR A 63 0.82 -13.35 13.19
N GLU A 64 -0.51 -13.38 13.05
CA GLU A 64 -1.27 -14.55 12.61
C GLU A 64 -1.11 -14.79 11.09
N ASN A 65 -0.97 -13.72 10.30
CA ASN A 65 -0.87 -13.78 8.85
C ASN A 65 0.54 -13.43 8.35
N ARG A 66 1.59 -13.53 9.18
CA ARG A 66 2.96 -13.16 8.81
C ARG A 66 3.47 -13.85 7.55
N LEU A 67 3.15 -15.15 7.41
CA LEU A 67 3.58 -15.99 6.29
C LEU A 67 2.94 -15.56 4.96
N PRO A 68 1.59 -15.51 4.83
CA PRO A 68 0.97 -15.07 3.59
C PRO A 68 1.30 -13.61 3.26
N LEU A 69 1.40 -12.72 4.26
CA LEU A 69 1.80 -11.32 4.05
C LEU A 69 3.22 -11.22 3.49
N GLY A 70 4.18 -11.95 4.07
CA GLY A 70 5.57 -11.98 3.62
C GLY A 70 5.71 -12.48 2.18
N ILE A 71 5.01 -13.56 1.83
CA ILE A 71 5.01 -14.10 0.45
C ILE A 71 4.48 -13.06 -0.53
N THR A 72 3.38 -12.38 -0.18
CA THR A 72 2.76 -11.37 -1.05
C THR A 72 3.71 -10.19 -1.29
N VAL A 73 4.36 -9.69 -0.24
CA VAL A 73 5.38 -8.63 -0.34
C VAL A 73 6.55 -9.08 -1.22
N MET A 74 7.02 -10.31 -1.05
CA MET A 74 8.15 -10.85 -1.82
C MET A 74 7.81 -10.94 -3.32
N VAL A 75 6.63 -11.46 -3.66
CA VAL A 75 6.15 -11.55 -5.05
C VAL A 75 6.02 -10.16 -5.67
N LEU A 76 5.42 -9.20 -4.96
CA LEU A 76 5.31 -7.81 -5.43
C LEU A 76 6.70 -7.20 -5.67
N GLY A 77 7.67 -7.43 -4.77
CA GLY A 77 9.04 -6.96 -4.94
C GLY A 77 9.72 -7.53 -6.19
N ILE A 78 9.54 -8.82 -6.48
CA ILE A 78 10.09 -9.46 -7.69
C ILE A 78 9.48 -8.82 -8.96
N ILE A 79 8.16 -8.58 -8.94
CA ILE A 79 7.45 -7.95 -10.07
C ILE A 79 7.96 -6.52 -10.30
N GLU A 80 8.15 -5.73 -9.23
CA GLU A 80 8.68 -4.36 -9.33
C GLU A 80 10.10 -4.33 -9.90
N ILE A 81 10.99 -5.20 -9.41
CA ILE A 81 12.36 -5.32 -9.93
C ILE A 81 12.34 -5.73 -11.41
N GLY A 82 11.47 -6.68 -11.78
CA GLY A 82 11.28 -7.11 -13.16
C GLY A 82 10.79 -5.97 -14.06
N ALA A 83 9.83 -5.17 -13.59
CA ALA A 83 9.31 -4.02 -14.32
C ALA A 83 10.40 -2.96 -14.56
N VAL A 84 11.22 -2.66 -13.55
CA VAL A 84 12.35 -1.72 -13.68
C VAL A 84 13.39 -2.24 -14.67
N ALA A 85 13.72 -3.53 -14.63
CA ALA A 85 14.67 -4.13 -15.57
C ALA A 85 14.16 -4.09 -17.02
N CYS A 86 12.89 -4.42 -17.25
CA CYS A 86 12.25 -4.34 -18.55
C CYS A 86 12.19 -2.89 -19.07
N ALA A 87 11.80 -1.93 -18.23
CA ALA A 87 11.78 -0.51 -18.61
C ALA A 87 13.18 0.00 -18.97
N ALA A 88 14.22 -0.39 -18.20
CA ALA A 88 15.59 0.01 -18.46
C ALA A 88 16.15 -0.58 -19.77
N THR A 89 15.87 -1.85 -20.06
CA THR A 89 16.31 -2.48 -21.33
C THR A 89 15.60 -1.87 -22.53
N LEU A 90 14.30 -1.58 -22.44
CA LEU A 90 13.53 -0.91 -23.48
C LEU A 90 14.03 0.51 -23.74
N ALA A 91 14.26 1.29 -22.68
CA ALA A 91 14.83 2.64 -22.81
C ALA A 91 16.21 2.63 -23.48
N ARG A 92 17.05 1.65 -23.16
CA ARG A 92 18.36 1.46 -23.82
C ARG A 92 18.20 1.11 -25.31
N ARG A 93 17.23 0.27 -25.67
CA ARG A 93 16.93 -0.07 -27.08
C ARG A 93 16.47 1.17 -27.86
N PHE A 94 15.50 1.92 -27.36
CA PHE A 94 15.03 3.15 -28.01
C PHE A 94 16.15 4.19 -28.15
N ARG A 95 17.00 4.37 -27.14
CA ARG A 95 18.17 5.28 -27.24
C ARG A 95 19.20 4.84 -28.29
N ARG A 96 19.29 3.56 -28.62
CA ARG A 96 20.19 3.06 -29.68
C ARG A 96 19.57 3.09 -31.07
N VAL A 97 18.25 3.03 -31.17
CA VAL A 97 17.51 3.10 -32.45
C VAL A 97 17.25 4.56 -32.85
N GLY A 98 16.95 5.43 -31.89
CA GLY A 98 16.68 6.86 -32.09
C GLY A 98 17.78 7.72 -32.74
N PRO A 99 19.10 7.43 -32.63
CA PRO A 99 20.10 8.20 -33.36
C PRO A 99 20.10 7.91 -34.86
N ARG A 100 19.52 6.78 -35.31
CA ARG A 100 19.50 6.41 -36.73
C ARG A 100 18.29 6.94 -37.50
N THR A 101 17.22 7.34 -36.81
CA THR A 101 16.02 7.91 -37.47
C THR A 101 16.02 9.43 -37.53
N ALA A 102 16.94 10.12 -36.84
CA ALA A 102 17.08 11.58 -36.92
C ALA A 102 18.04 12.06 -38.04
N SER A 103 18.62 11.14 -38.82
CA SER A 103 19.56 11.41 -39.92
C SER A 103 18.96 11.11 -41.30
N VAL A 104 17.68 10.74 -41.39
CA VAL A 104 16.99 10.45 -42.66
C VAL A 104 15.66 11.19 -42.69
N THR A 105 15.75 12.51 -42.65
CA THR A 105 14.78 13.48 -43.22
C THR A 105 15.52 14.78 -43.41
#